data_AF-B8CCT1-F1
#
_entry.id   AF-B8CCT1-F1
#
_cell.length_a   1.000
_cell.length_b   1.000
_cell.length_c   1.000
_cell.angle_alpha   90.00
_cell.angle_beta   90.00
_cell.angle_gamma   90.00
#
_symmetry.space_group_name_H-M   'P 1'
#
loop_
_entity.id
_entity.type
_entity.pdbx_description
1 polymer ?
#
loop_
_entity_poly.entity_id
_entity_poly.type
_entity_poly.pdbx_seq_one_letter_code
_entity_poly.pdbx_strand_id
1 'polypeptide(L)'
;MAKPMLPSRSPPSYRRTSRILWMCLLVSAVFVAINLYESSDVHSSSESSSSLQPSSWGQTNASPFGLFVPDGPAVALPSIPTTSDEEASIDRKIYGGKGDKSHLGGFTSFDPMGVSPTLWKHMVSYLGIKSLLDVGCGKGISTSWFVTHGLEYVVCVEGSHDAVTNSLLPTISNVPSTTKHELVEHDFSRGPWWPSRTVDVAWCVEFTEHVGRNFQHNYYTAFRKAAFIFMTHSNWGGWHHVEVHNDDWWRVRMESMGFVYSEYLTSEMRRKAQSDSSRTDLVEDMKTQNKTTYYVAQHLWSSMLVFINPMVASLPQHAHLMAEHGCYGHEKGVECGKEGTLTADLSALPDSYKPIQLTEAMDEAWLKVIKDLPL
;
A
#
# COMPACT_ATOMS: atom_id res chain seq x y z
N MET A 1 32.32 16.91 -48.40
CA MET A 1 31.55 18.17 -48.51
C MET A 1 31.14 18.60 -47.12
N ALA A 2 31.95 19.46 -46.50
CA ALA A 2 31.78 19.95 -45.14
C ALA A 2 31.04 21.30 -45.16
N LYS A 3 30.02 21.45 -44.31
CA LYS A 3 29.31 22.72 -44.10
C LYS A 3 30.03 23.54 -43.02
N PRO A 4 30.14 24.87 -43.15
CA PRO A 4 30.88 25.72 -42.21
C PRO A 4 30.05 26.09 -40.97
N MET A 5 30.73 26.14 -39.81
CA MET A 5 30.23 26.65 -38.53
C MET A 5 30.10 28.17 -38.55
N LEU A 6 29.00 28.69 -37.97
CA LEU A 6 28.78 30.12 -37.68
C LEU A 6 29.02 30.42 -36.18
N PRO A 7 29.48 31.63 -35.83
CA PRO A 7 30.08 31.92 -34.53
C PRO A 7 29.08 32.24 -33.41
N SER A 8 29.56 32.02 -32.19
CA SER A 8 28.92 32.20 -30.89
C SER A 8 28.44 33.63 -30.62
N ARG A 9 27.20 33.77 -30.14
CA ARG A 9 26.68 35.01 -29.55
C ARG A 9 27.06 35.10 -28.07
N SER A 10 27.61 36.25 -27.68
CA SER A 10 27.88 36.65 -26.29
C SER A 10 26.58 37.00 -25.54
N PRO A 11 26.54 36.81 -24.20
CA PRO A 11 25.39 37.17 -23.39
C PRO A 11 25.39 38.67 -23.02
N PRO A 12 24.21 39.28 -22.80
CA PRO A 12 24.12 40.68 -22.41
C PRO A 12 24.43 40.89 -20.92
N SER A 13 25.16 41.96 -20.63
CA SER A 13 25.48 42.44 -19.29
C SER A 13 24.23 43.00 -18.58
N TYR A 14 23.86 42.43 -17.43
CA TYR A 14 22.81 42.98 -16.57
C TYR A 14 23.45 43.75 -15.40
N ARG A 15 23.41 45.08 -15.46
CA ARG A 15 23.61 45.98 -14.31
C ARG A 15 22.29 46.69 -14.04
N ARG A 16 21.68 46.46 -12.87
CA ARG A 16 20.96 47.50 -12.10
C ARG A 16 20.44 46.99 -10.73
N THR A 17 20.94 47.66 -9.68
CA THR A 17 20.23 48.17 -8.47
C THR A 17 19.47 47.16 -7.62
N SER A 18 19.98 46.69 -6.47
CA SER A 18 20.14 47.41 -5.18
C SER A 18 18.96 48.32 -4.85
N ARG A 19 17.93 47.77 -4.20
CA ARG A 19 16.91 48.47 -3.38
C ARG A 19 15.89 47.58 -2.63
N ILE A 20 15.95 46.25 -2.76
CA ILE A 20 14.98 45.34 -2.10
C ILE A 20 15.49 44.80 -0.74
N LEU A 21 16.78 44.94 -0.43
CA LEU A 21 17.39 44.36 0.78
C LEU A 21 17.14 45.14 2.09
N TRP A 22 16.40 46.25 2.07
CA TRP A 22 16.16 47.11 3.25
C TRP A 22 14.74 47.00 3.85
N MET A 23 13.80 46.29 3.22
CA MET A 23 12.44 46.13 3.77
C MET A 23 12.22 44.86 4.61
N CYS A 24 13.13 43.88 4.58
CA CYS A 24 12.95 42.63 5.33
C CYS A 24 13.44 42.67 6.79
N LEU A 25 14.14 43.73 7.22
CA LEU A 25 14.71 43.82 8.57
C LEU A 25 13.83 44.55 9.61
N LEU A 26 12.71 45.16 9.19
CA LEU A 26 11.82 45.92 10.08
C LEU A 26 10.58 45.13 10.55
N VAL A 27 10.26 43.98 9.94
CA VAL A 27 9.08 43.17 10.31
C VAL A 27 9.38 42.16 11.44
N SER A 28 10.66 41.81 11.66
CA SER A 28 11.06 40.84 12.70
C SER A 28 11.14 41.41 14.13
N ALA A 29 11.10 42.73 14.32
CA ALA A 29 11.22 43.35 15.64
C ALA A 29 9.88 43.55 16.37
N VAL A 30 8.74 43.42 15.68
CA VAL A 30 7.41 43.68 16.26
C VAL A 30 6.76 42.40 16.83
N PHE A 31 7.17 41.21 16.39
CA PHE A 31 6.59 39.94 16.84
C PHE A 31 7.17 39.40 18.17
N VAL A 32 8.29 39.94 18.65
CA VAL A 32 8.93 39.49 19.89
C VAL A 32 8.34 40.19 21.14
N ALA A 33 7.56 41.26 20.96
CA ALA A 33 6.99 42.03 22.08
C ALA A 33 5.58 41.59 22.54
N ILE A 34 4.92 40.68 21.80
CA ILE A 34 3.53 40.27 22.11
C ILE A 34 3.45 38.97 22.93
N ASN A 35 4.54 38.19 23.03
CA ASN A 35 4.54 36.89 23.74
C ASN A 35 4.97 36.94 25.22
N LEU A 36 5.01 38.13 25.85
CA LEU A 36 5.38 38.28 27.27
C LEU A 36 4.24 38.79 28.16
N TYR A 37 2.99 38.72 27.71
CA TYR A 37 1.84 39.24 28.45
C TYR A 37 0.66 38.27 28.48
N GLU A 38 0.88 37.04 28.97
CA GLU A 38 -0.20 36.18 29.44
C GLU A 38 0.36 35.09 30.36
N SER A 39 0.64 35.47 31.61
CA SER A 39 0.88 34.50 32.67
C SER A 39 0.48 35.11 34.01
N SER A 40 -0.73 34.79 34.47
CA SER A 40 -1.08 34.71 35.89
C SER A 40 -2.50 34.19 36.12
N ASP A 41 -2.61 33.39 37.19
CA ASP A 41 -3.79 32.98 37.98
C ASP A 41 -4.58 31.73 37.50
N VAL A 42 -4.36 30.54 38.09
CA VAL A 42 -4.70 30.03 39.45
C VAL A 42 -6.17 29.60 39.57
N HIS A 43 -6.41 28.28 39.67
CA HIS A 43 -7.12 27.72 40.81
C HIS A 43 -6.95 26.20 40.98
N SER A 44 -6.82 25.84 42.25
CA SER A 44 -6.66 24.52 42.85
C SER A 44 -8.00 24.08 43.42
N SER A 45 -8.38 22.81 43.22
CA SER A 45 -9.26 22.11 44.16
C SER A 45 -9.03 20.60 44.05
N SER A 46 -8.60 20.04 45.18
CA SER A 46 -8.45 18.64 45.51
C SER A 46 -9.79 17.98 45.83
N GLU A 47 -10.03 16.77 45.32
CA GLU A 47 -10.88 15.79 45.99
C GLU A 47 -10.31 14.38 45.83
N SER A 48 -10.47 13.61 46.91
CA SER A 48 -9.83 12.34 47.20
C SER A 48 -10.74 11.14 46.96
N SER A 49 -10.08 10.00 46.70
CA SER A 49 -10.52 8.62 46.95
C SER A 49 -11.42 7.93 45.92
N SER A 50 -10.84 6.95 45.21
CA SER A 50 -11.15 5.54 45.46
C SER A 50 -10.15 4.65 44.75
N SER A 51 -9.64 3.68 45.50
CA SER A 51 -8.66 2.68 45.10
C SER A 51 -9.31 1.60 44.23
N LEU A 52 -8.96 1.57 42.95
CA LEU A 52 -9.00 0.35 42.13
C LEU A 52 -7.69 0.27 41.35
N GLN A 53 -7.13 -0.93 41.33
CA GLN A 53 -5.81 -1.25 40.81
C GLN A 53 -5.63 -0.83 39.35
N PRO A 54 -4.48 -0.28 38.93
CA PRO A 54 -4.22 -0.02 37.53
C PRO A 54 -3.73 -1.32 36.87
N SER A 55 -4.55 -1.90 36.01
CA SER A 55 -4.01 -2.63 34.87
C SER A 55 -3.23 -1.62 34.03
N SER A 56 -1.93 -1.85 33.90
CA SER A 56 -1.03 -0.97 33.15
C SER A 56 -1.30 -1.09 31.65
N TRP A 57 -2.37 -0.47 31.18
CA TRP A 57 -2.46 -0.05 29.79
C TRP A 57 -1.69 1.25 29.70
N GLY A 58 -0.55 1.21 29.01
CA GLY A 58 0.09 2.42 28.50
C GLY A 58 -0.81 3.05 27.44
N GLN A 59 -1.94 3.64 27.86
CA GLN A 59 -2.66 4.61 27.06
C GLN A 59 -1.79 5.86 27.02
N THR A 60 -0.90 5.93 26.03
CA THR A 60 -0.53 7.25 25.54
C THR A 60 -1.83 7.90 25.05
N ASN A 61 -2.14 9.11 25.53
CA ASN A 61 -3.23 9.95 25.01
C ASN A 61 -3.00 10.38 23.54
N ALA A 62 -2.25 9.60 22.77
CA ALA A 62 -1.99 9.83 21.37
C ALA A 62 -3.21 9.36 20.57
N SER A 63 -3.80 10.29 19.82
CA SER A 63 -4.82 9.97 18.81
C SER A 63 -4.36 8.78 17.95
N PRO A 64 -5.21 7.79 17.63
CA PRO A 64 -4.84 6.68 16.73
C PRO A 64 -4.37 7.17 15.34
N PHE A 65 -4.60 8.45 15.04
CA PHE A 65 -4.24 9.10 13.79
C PHE A 65 -2.86 9.78 13.80
N GLY A 66 -2.08 9.66 14.88
CA GLY A 66 -0.73 10.23 14.99
C GLY A 66 0.32 9.55 14.11
N LEU A 67 1.52 10.14 14.04
CA LEU A 67 2.69 9.59 13.34
C LEU A 67 3.42 8.56 14.22
N PHE A 68 2.80 7.41 14.42
CA PHE A 68 3.38 6.26 15.12
C PHE A 68 2.89 4.94 14.53
N VAL A 69 3.59 3.85 14.83
CA VAL A 69 3.12 2.49 14.50
C VAL A 69 2.15 2.08 15.61
N PRO A 70 0.86 1.84 15.31
CA PRO A 70 -0.11 1.57 16.37
C PRO A 70 0.19 0.22 17.04
N ASP A 71 -0.03 0.14 18.35
CA ASP A 71 0.19 -1.08 19.13
C ASP A 71 -1.01 -2.04 19.06
N GLY A 72 -0.73 -3.34 19.21
CA GLY A 72 -1.74 -4.39 19.22
C GLY A 72 -2.57 -4.50 17.93
N PRO A 73 -3.61 -5.35 17.91
CA PRO A 73 -4.62 -5.40 16.86
C PRO A 73 -5.76 -4.41 17.11
N ALA A 74 -6.29 -3.81 16.05
CA ALA A 74 -7.55 -3.08 16.12
C ALA A 74 -8.76 -4.02 16.19
N VAL A 75 -9.88 -3.51 16.69
CA VAL A 75 -11.17 -4.20 16.62
C VAL A 75 -11.77 -3.98 15.24
N ALA A 76 -12.08 -5.07 14.53
CA ALA A 76 -12.76 -5.00 13.24
C ALA A 76 -14.19 -4.48 13.41
N LEU A 77 -14.66 -3.73 12.41
CA LEU A 77 -15.98 -3.10 12.38
C LEU A 77 -16.62 -3.52 11.05
N PRO A 78 -17.32 -4.67 11.02
CA PRO A 78 -17.88 -5.25 9.79
C PRO A 78 -18.82 -4.31 9.05
N SER A 79 -19.28 -4.69 7.86
CA SER A 79 -20.29 -3.92 7.14
C SER A 79 -21.61 -3.87 7.92
N ILE A 80 -22.43 -2.84 7.66
CA ILE A 80 -23.80 -2.80 8.18
C ILE A 80 -24.73 -3.24 7.04
N PRO A 81 -25.55 -4.29 7.22
CA PRO A 81 -26.45 -4.76 6.18
C PRO A 81 -27.42 -3.68 5.69
N THR A 82 -27.79 -3.73 4.41
CA THR A 82 -28.90 -2.95 3.86
C THR A 82 -30.25 -3.51 4.31
N THR A 83 -31.24 -2.63 4.42
CA THR A 83 -32.64 -3.04 4.43
C THR A 83 -33.10 -3.38 3.01
N SER A 84 -34.22 -4.09 2.88
CA SER A 84 -34.78 -4.43 1.56
C SER A 84 -35.09 -3.19 0.70
N ASP A 85 -35.56 -2.10 1.33
CA ASP A 85 -35.89 -0.85 0.64
C ASP A 85 -34.63 -0.11 0.18
N GLU A 86 -33.58 -0.11 1.01
CA GLU A 86 -32.28 0.44 0.62
C GLU A 86 -31.68 -0.36 -0.54
N GLU A 87 -31.66 -1.68 -0.46
CA GLU A 87 -31.10 -2.54 -1.51
C GLU A 87 -31.82 -2.33 -2.85
N ALA A 88 -33.15 -2.19 -2.83
CA ALA A 88 -33.94 -1.91 -4.03
C ALA A 88 -33.60 -0.57 -4.70
N SER A 89 -32.98 0.37 -3.97
CA SER A 89 -32.58 1.68 -4.48
C SER A 89 -31.14 1.73 -5.03
N ILE A 90 -30.36 0.65 -4.88
CA ILE A 90 -28.94 0.60 -5.25
C ILE A 90 -28.79 -0.08 -6.62
N ASP A 91 -28.39 0.68 -7.65
CA ASP A 91 -28.10 0.14 -9.00
C ASP A 91 -26.67 -0.38 -9.12
N ARG A 92 -26.41 -1.61 -8.68
CA ARG A 92 -25.05 -2.20 -8.68
C ARG A 92 -24.46 -2.47 -10.06
N LYS A 93 -25.26 -2.42 -11.13
CA LYS A 93 -24.85 -2.80 -12.49
C LYS A 93 -24.20 -4.19 -12.53
N ILE A 94 -22.88 -4.25 -12.72
CA ILE A 94 -22.07 -5.47 -12.80
C ILE A 94 -21.26 -5.74 -11.52
N TYR A 95 -21.27 -4.80 -10.58
CA TYR A 95 -20.45 -4.86 -9.38
C TYR A 95 -21.15 -5.68 -8.29
N GLY A 96 -20.34 -6.32 -7.45
CA GLY A 96 -20.82 -6.96 -6.22
C GLY A 96 -21.22 -5.97 -5.13
N GLY A 97 -21.42 -6.49 -3.93
CA GLY A 97 -21.85 -5.75 -2.74
C GLY A 97 -23.28 -6.07 -2.32
N LYS A 98 -23.88 -7.16 -2.80
CA LYS A 98 -25.26 -7.53 -2.48
C LYS A 98 -25.48 -7.56 -0.96
N GLY A 99 -26.43 -6.75 -0.47
CA GLY A 99 -26.71 -6.65 0.97
C GLY A 99 -25.81 -5.66 1.72
N ASP A 100 -24.88 -4.99 1.05
CA ASP A 100 -24.04 -3.93 1.62
C ASP A 100 -24.59 -2.54 1.32
N LYS A 101 -24.27 -1.54 2.16
CA LYS A 101 -24.59 -0.14 1.87
C LYS A 101 -23.95 0.31 0.55
N SER A 102 -24.51 1.35 -0.06
CA SER A 102 -24.11 1.85 -1.39
C SER A 102 -22.64 2.29 -1.50
N HIS A 103 -21.97 2.54 -0.37
CA HIS A 103 -20.56 2.91 -0.34
C HIS A 103 -19.58 1.73 -0.42
N LEU A 104 -20.10 0.51 -0.34
CA LEU A 104 -19.34 -0.73 -0.43
C LEU A 104 -19.67 -1.48 -1.73
N GLY A 105 -18.85 -2.50 -2.03
CA GLY A 105 -18.90 -3.22 -3.30
C GLY A 105 -17.83 -2.67 -4.26
N GLY A 106 -18.14 -2.60 -5.54
CA GLY A 106 -17.19 -2.13 -6.56
C GLY A 106 -16.21 -3.18 -7.07
N PHE A 107 -16.26 -4.40 -6.55
CA PHE A 107 -15.52 -5.55 -7.09
C PHE A 107 -16.35 -6.30 -8.15
N THR A 108 -15.66 -7.00 -9.05
CA THR A 108 -16.26 -7.93 -10.01
C THR A 108 -15.86 -9.38 -9.66
N SER A 109 -16.31 -10.34 -10.47
CA SER A 109 -15.91 -11.75 -10.29
C SER A 109 -14.42 -11.97 -10.52
N PHE A 110 -13.87 -11.36 -11.57
CA PHE A 110 -12.45 -11.31 -11.87
C PHE A 110 -12.13 -10.03 -12.64
N ASP A 111 -11.38 -9.12 -12.03
CA ASP A 111 -10.84 -7.95 -12.73
C ASP A 111 -9.38 -8.20 -13.15
N PRO A 112 -9.10 -8.44 -14.45
CA PRO A 112 -7.73 -8.64 -14.91
C PRO A 112 -6.86 -7.39 -14.80
N MET A 113 -7.46 -6.20 -14.73
CA MET A 113 -6.73 -4.94 -14.73
C MET A 113 -5.99 -4.70 -13.41
N GLY A 114 -6.43 -5.33 -12.31
CA GLY A 114 -5.75 -5.33 -11.00
C GLY A 114 -4.74 -6.47 -10.77
N VAL A 115 -4.54 -7.37 -11.75
CA VAL A 115 -3.76 -8.62 -11.59
C VAL A 115 -2.40 -8.54 -12.29
N SER A 116 -1.29 -8.81 -11.56
CA SER A 116 0.04 -8.90 -12.18
C SER A 116 1.00 -9.86 -11.45
N PRO A 117 1.05 -11.15 -11.85
CA PRO A 117 2.06 -12.08 -11.35
C PRO A 117 3.48 -11.66 -11.66
N THR A 118 3.77 -10.96 -12.76
CA THR A 118 5.13 -10.48 -13.04
C THR A 118 5.58 -9.47 -11.98
N LEU A 119 4.72 -8.53 -11.61
CA LEU A 119 4.99 -7.57 -10.54
C LEU A 119 5.10 -8.28 -9.19
N TRP A 120 4.17 -9.18 -8.84
CA TRP A 120 4.17 -9.87 -7.55
C TRP A 120 5.42 -10.74 -7.35
N LYS A 121 5.84 -11.48 -8.40
CA LYS A 121 7.12 -12.22 -8.39
C LYS A 121 8.30 -11.28 -8.17
N HIS A 122 8.28 -10.11 -8.77
CA HIS A 122 9.31 -9.11 -8.58
C HIS A 122 9.33 -8.56 -7.15
N MET A 123 8.17 -8.29 -6.52
CA MET A 123 8.12 -7.90 -5.11
C MET A 123 8.78 -8.97 -4.21
N VAL A 124 8.45 -10.24 -4.42
CA VAL A 124 9.00 -11.32 -3.59
C VAL A 124 10.50 -11.51 -3.81
N SER A 125 10.96 -11.54 -5.06
CA SER A 125 12.37 -11.83 -5.38
C SER A 125 13.31 -10.64 -5.22
N TYR A 126 12.88 -9.44 -5.57
CA TYR A 126 13.71 -8.23 -5.56
C TYR A 126 13.62 -7.47 -4.24
N LEU A 127 12.40 -7.25 -3.73
CA LEU A 127 12.23 -6.58 -2.44
C LEU A 127 12.34 -7.53 -1.26
N GLY A 128 12.23 -8.83 -1.48
CA GLY A 128 12.34 -9.83 -0.42
C GLY A 128 11.12 -9.94 0.46
N ILE A 129 9.93 -9.53 0.00
CA ILE A 129 8.74 -9.48 0.86
C ILE A 129 8.33 -10.88 1.35
N LYS A 130 7.87 -10.95 2.60
CA LYS A 130 7.43 -12.18 3.27
C LYS A 130 6.09 -12.02 3.96
N SER A 131 5.61 -10.79 4.11
CA SER A 131 4.32 -10.49 4.73
C SER A 131 3.58 -9.36 4.01
N LEU A 132 2.26 -9.48 3.93
CA LEU A 132 1.42 -8.59 3.13
C LEU A 132 0.07 -8.33 3.81
N LEU A 133 -0.34 -7.06 3.79
CA LEU A 133 -1.69 -6.61 4.10
C LEU A 133 -2.37 -6.14 2.81
N ASP A 134 -3.38 -6.85 2.36
CA ASP A 134 -4.20 -6.54 1.18
C ASP A 134 -5.43 -5.72 1.63
N VAL A 135 -5.44 -4.42 1.34
CA VAL A 135 -6.45 -3.44 1.79
C VAL A 135 -7.45 -3.18 0.67
N GLY A 136 -8.72 -3.52 0.92
CA GLY A 136 -9.74 -3.54 -0.15
C GLY A 136 -9.56 -4.75 -1.05
N CYS A 137 -9.26 -5.92 -0.46
CA CYS A 137 -8.87 -7.11 -1.20
C CYS A 137 -10.01 -7.73 -2.06
N GLY A 138 -11.25 -7.25 -1.94
CA GLY A 138 -12.40 -7.79 -2.64
C GLY A 138 -12.57 -9.28 -2.35
N LYS A 139 -12.64 -10.09 -3.42
CA LYS A 139 -12.73 -11.56 -3.30
C LYS A 139 -11.39 -12.24 -2.98
N GLY A 140 -10.30 -11.49 -2.80
CA GLY A 140 -8.99 -12.02 -2.44
C GLY A 140 -8.20 -12.63 -3.60
N ILE A 141 -8.31 -12.10 -4.83
CA ILE A 141 -7.58 -12.61 -6.01
C ILE A 141 -6.07 -12.41 -5.83
N SER A 142 -5.62 -11.18 -5.57
CA SER A 142 -4.21 -10.89 -5.23
C SER A 142 -3.79 -11.60 -3.95
N THR A 143 -4.63 -11.55 -2.92
CA THR A 143 -4.34 -12.20 -1.64
C THR A 143 -4.08 -13.70 -1.81
N SER A 144 -4.90 -14.39 -2.60
CA SER A 144 -4.74 -15.82 -2.87
C SER A 144 -3.41 -16.13 -3.54
N TRP A 145 -2.90 -15.26 -4.42
CA TRP A 145 -1.57 -15.43 -5.03
C TRP A 145 -0.50 -15.41 -3.96
N PHE A 146 -0.50 -14.42 -3.07
CA PHE A 146 0.50 -14.33 -2.01
C PHE A 146 0.43 -15.50 -1.02
N VAL A 147 -0.77 -16.00 -0.73
CA VAL A 147 -0.96 -17.20 0.10
C VAL A 147 -0.37 -18.44 -0.57
N THR A 148 -0.69 -18.70 -1.83
CA THR A 148 -0.16 -19.89 -2.53
C THR A 148 1.35 -19.79 -2.82
N HIS A 149 1.90 -18.58 -2.86
CA HIS A 149 3.33 -18.32 -3.06
C HIS A 149 4.14 -18.25 -1.75
N GLY A 150 3.55 -18.68 -0.63
CA GLY A 150 4.30 -19.02 0.56
C GLY A 150 4.75 -17.82 1.41
N LEU A 151 4.12 -16.65 1.26
CA LEU A 151 4.33 -15.57 2.22
C LEU A 151 3.96 -16.05 3.62
N GLU A 152 4.74 -15.65 4.62
CA GLU A 152 4.63 -16.12 6.00
C GLU A 152 3.36 -15.59 6.69
N TYR A 153 2.95 -14.37 6.35
CA TYR A 153 1.78 -13.71 6.94
C TYR A 153 1.04 -12.85 5.91
N VAL A 154 -0.20 -13.23 5.57
CA VAL A 154 -1.02 -12.53 4.57
C VAL A 154 -2.39 -12.19 5.14
N VAL A 155 -2.75 -10.92 5.16
CA VAL A 155 -4.06 -10.47 5.68
C VAL A 155 -4.82 -9.79 4.58
N CYS A 156 -6.07 -10.17 4.38
CA CYS A 156 -7.03 -9.49 3.51
C CYS A 156 -8.06 -8.78 4.37
N VAL A 157 -8.15 -7.46 4.22
CA VAL A 157 -9.18 -6.64 4.86
C VAL A 157 -10.11 -6.07 3.81
N GLU A 158 -11.40 -6.35 3.96
CA GLU A 158 -12.45 -5.98 3.00
C GLU A 158 -13.67 -5.42 3.72
N GLY A 159 -14.27 -4.36 3.18
CA GLY A 159 -15.44 -3.72 3.77
C GLY A 159 -16.77 -4.36 3.36
N SER A 160 -16.84 -4.93 2.16
CA SER A 160 -18.04 -5.57 1.62
C SER A 160 -18.24 -6.97 2.22
N HIS A 161 -19.41 -7.17 2.85
CA HIS A 161 -19.83 -8.47 3.36
C HIS A 161 -20.03 -9.48 2.21
N ASP A 162 -20.52 -9.02 1.06
CA ASP A 162 -20.68 -9.85 -0.14
C ASP A 162 -19.33 -10.37 -0.65
N ALA A 163 -18.30 -9.51 -0.70
CA ALA A 163 -16.95 -9.91 -1.09
C ALA A 163 -16.34 -10.92 -0.12
N VAL A 164 -16.46 -10.67 1.20
CA VAL A 164 -15.96 -11.57 2.25
C VAL A 164 -16.63 -12.94 2.17
N THR A 165 -17.95 -12.98 2.02
CA THR A 165 -18.72 -14.22 1.92
C THR A 165 -18.35 -15.03 0.67
N ASN A 166 -18.00 -14.35 -0.43
CA ASN A 166 -17.61 -14.95 -1.70
C ASN A 166 -16.09 -14.97 -1.90
N SER A 167 -15.30 -14.87 -0.83
CA SER A 167 -13.84 -14.84 -0.89
C SER A 167 -13.26 -16.16 -1.37
N LEU A 168 -12.13 -16.08 -2.08
CA LEU A 168 -11.35 -17.23 -2.53
C LEU A 168 -10.50 -17.84 -1.41
N LEU A 169 -10.21 -17.10 -0.34
CA LEU A 169 -9.27 -17.56 0.69
C LEU A 169 -9.68 -18.89 1.34
N PRO A 170 -10.95 -19.11 1.72
CA PRO A 170 -11.38 -20.40 2.27
C PRO A 170 -11.34 -21.56 1.26
N THR A 171 -11.23 -21.30 -0.04
CA THR A 171 -11.22 -22.34 -1.09
C THR A 171 -9.81 -22.84 -1.44
N ILE A 172 -8.77 -22.19 -0.91
CA ILE A 172 -7.37 -22.57 -1.17
C ILE A 172 -7.06 -23.87 -0.42
N SER A 173 -6.92 -24.97 -1.17
CA SER A 173 -6.67 -26.30 -0.60
C SER A 173 -5.20 -26.57 -0.26
N ASN A 174 -4.26 -25.89 -0.93
CA ASN A 174 -2.82 -26.14 -0.83
C ASN A 174 -2.08 -24.94 -0.24
N VAL A 175 -2.44 -24.54 0.98
CA VAL A 175 -1.72 -23.48 1.71
C VAL A 175 -0.41 -24.05 2.28
N PRO A 176 0.77 -23.45 2.00
CA PRO A 176 2.03 -23.86 2.62
C PRO A 176 1.93 -23.84 4.15
N SER A 177 2.52 -24.84 4.83
CA SER A 177 2.40 -24.97 6.30
C SER A 177 3.04 -23.81 7.08
N THR A 178 3.93 -23.05 6.44
CA THR A 178 4.57 -21.85 6.98
C THR A 178 3.74 -20.58 6.78
N THR A 179 2.67 -20.64 5.98
CA THR A 179 1.84 -19.49 5.62
C THR A 179 0.66 -19.38 6.57
N LYS A 180 0.58 -18.26 7.28
CA LYS A 180 -0.62 -17.85 8.02
C LYS A 180 -1.38 -16.83 7.18
N HIS A 181 -2.68 -17.00 7.05
CA HIS A 181 -3.54 -16.04 6.36
C HIS A 181 -4.82 -15.74 7.13
N GLU A 182 -5.32 -14.51 6.97
CA GLU A 182 -6.50 -14.00 7.65
C GLU A 182 -7.41 -13.26 6.65
N LEU A 183 -8.73 -13.40 6.84
CA LEU A 183 -9.77 -12.63 6.15
C LEU A 183 -10.53 -11.82 7.20
N VAL A 184 -10.52 -10.50 7.07
CA VAL A 184 -11.11 -9.57 8.04
C VAL A 184 -12.14 -8.70 7.34
N GLU A 185 -13.38 -8.73 7.84
CA GLU A 185 -14.41 -7.79 7.40
C GLU A 185 -14.29 -6.49 8.21
N HIS A 186 -13.96 -5.39 7.53
CA HIS A 186 -13.90 -4.07 8.15
C HIS A 186 -14.22 -2.94 7.16
N ASP A 187 -15.24 -2.16 7.49
CA ASP A 187 -15.65 -0.96 6.77
C ASP A 187 -14.91 0.27 7.31
N PHE A 188 -13.97 0.80 6.53
CA PHE A 188 -13.17 1.97 6.90
C PHE A 188 -13.96 3.28 7.01
N SER A 189 -15.26 3.32 6.63
CA SER A 189 -16.14 4.45 6.99
C SER A 189 -16.57 4.43 8.46
N ARG A 190 -16.45 3.27 9.13
CA ARG A 190 -16.92 3.08 10.51
C ARG A 190 -15.87 3.38 11.57
N GLY A 191 -14.58 3.33 11.23
CA GLY A 191 -13.49 3.61 12.15
C GLY A 191 -12.15 3.07 11.64
N PRO A 192 -11.06 3.29 12.40
CA PRO A 192 -9.74 2.82 12.01
C PRO A 192 -9.56 1.32 12.25
N TRP A 193 -8.69 0.71 11.46
CA TRP A 193 -8.28 -0.68 11.68
C TRP A 193 -6.84 -0.93 11.26
N TRP A 194 -6.22 -1.94 11.88
CA TRP A 194 -4.87 -2.42 11.60
C TRP A 194 -4.64 -3.84 12.15
N PRO A 195 -3.75 -4.64 11.54
CA PRO A 195 -3.42 -6.00 12.00
C PRO A 195 -2.57 -6.02 13.28
N SER A 196 -2.45 -7.18 13.91
CA SER A 196 -1.71 -7.36 15.17
C SER A 196 -0.22 -7.02 15.08
N ARG A 197 0.40 -7.24 13.92
CA ARG A 197 1.84 -7.05 13.67
C ARG A 197 2.09 -6.17 12.46
N THR A 198 3.32 -5.69 12.34
CA THR A 198 3.78 -5.03 11.11
C THR A 198 4.00 -6.03 9.98
N VAL A 199 3.88 -5.55 8.76
CA VAL A 199 4.04 -6.30 7.50
C VAL A 199 5.02 -5.59 6.58
N ASP A 200 5.54 -6.32 5.60
CA ASP A 200 6.46 -5.74 4.62
C ASP A 200 5.72 -4.81 3.65
N VAL A 201 4.51 -5.18 3.24
CA VAL A 201 3.74 -4.45 2.22
C VAL A 201 2.29 -4.27 2.64
N ALA A 202 1.76 -3.05 2.46
CA ALA A 202 0.34 -2.81 2.24
C ALA A 202 0.09 -2.77 0.72
N TRP A 203 -0.72 -3.69 0.22
CA TRP A 203 -1.17 -3.77 -1.17
C TRP A 203 -2.60 -3.22 -1.24
N CYS A 204 -2.83 -2.21 -2.06
CA CYS A 204 -4.08 -1.45 -2.04
C CYS A 204 -4.46 -1.03 -3.48
N VAL A 205 -5.18 -1.89 -4.18
CA VAL A 205 -5.48 -1.71 -5.61
C VAL A 205 -6.98 -1.43 -5.77
N GLU A 206 -7.31 -0.33 -6.44
CA GLU A 206 -8.68 0.17 -6.67
C GLU A 206 -9.50 0.21 -5.37
N PHE A 207 -9.00 0.95 -4.38
CA PHE A 207 -9.62 1.09 -3.05
C PHE A 207 -9.65 2.55 -2.57
N THR A 208 -8.53 3.28 -2.72
CA THR A 208 -8.36 4.60 -2.11
C THR A 208 -9.38 5.64 -2.60
N GLU A 209 -9.86 5.48 -3.83
CA GLU A 209 -10.90 6.26 -4.49
C GLU A 209 -12.32 5.95 -3.99
N HIS A 210 -12.53 4.80 -3.33
CA HIS A 210 -13.84 4.35 -2.84
C HIS A 210 -14.14 4.83 -1.41
N VAL A 211 -13.14 5.34 -0.68
CA VAL A 211 -13.29 5.82 0.68
C VAL A 211 -13.21 7.35 0.71
N GLY A 212 -14.31 7.99 1.14
CA GLY A 212 -14.42 9.45 1.19
C GLY A 212 -13.33 10.12 2.03
N ARG A 213 -12.93 11.35 1.67
CA ARG A 213 -11.84 12.10 2.33
C ARG A 213 -11.94 12.15 3.85
N ASN A 214 -13.16 12.27 4.36
CA ASN A 214 -13.47 12.36 5.78
C ASN A 214 -13.13 11.06 6.54
N PHE A 215 -12.96 9.93 5.87
CA PHE A 215 -12.63 8.63 6.46
C PHE A 215 -11.20 8.15 6.15
N GLN A 216 -10.42 8.88 5.34
CA GLN A 216 -9.09 8.40 4.92
C GLN A 216 -8.13 8.12 6.08
N HIS A 217 -8.29 8.88 7.17
CA HIS A 217 -7.53 8.67 8.39
C HIS A 217 -7.67 7.26 8.98
N ASN A 218 -8.77 6.57 8.67
CA ASN A 218 -9.04 5.21 9.13
C ASN A 218 -8.20 4.16 8.41
N TYR A 219 -7.98 4.27 7.10
CA TYR A 219 -7.12 3.31 6.40
C TYR A 219 -5.63 3.69 6.48
N TYR A 220 -5.30 4.95 6.78
CA TYR A 220 -3.90 5.31 7.10
C TYR A 220 -3.37 4.56 8.32
N THR A 221 -4.22 4.15 9.27
CA THR A 221 -3.76 3.31 10.39
C THR A 221 -3.32 1.91 9.95
N ALA A 222 -3.96 1.36 8.91
CA ALA A 222 -3.53 0.10 8.29
C ALA A 222 -2.18 0.29 7.58
N PHE A 223 -2.03 1.36 6.80
CA PHE A 223 -0.77 1.69 6.11
C PHE A 223 0.40 1.90 7.09
N ARG A 224 0.14 2.41 8.29
CA ARG A 224 1.15 2.56 9.35
C ARG A 224 1.74 1.25 9.87
N LYS A 225 1.13 0.10 9.57
CA LYS A 225 1.69 -1.23 9.88
C LYS A 225 2.58 -1.78 8.77
N ALA A 226 2.67 -1.14 7.61
CA ALA A 226 3.46 -1.65 6.48
C ALA A 226 4.77 -0.89 6.29
N ALA A 227 5.85 -1.58 5.88
CA ALA A 227 7.12 -0.97 5.51
C ALA A 227 7.04 -0.26 4.14
N PHE A 228 6.40 -0.90 3.17
CA PHE A 228 6.07 -0.33 1.87
C PHE A 228 4.57 -0.27 1.66
N ILE A 229 4.10 0.74 0.92
CA ILE A 229 2.70 0.89 0.54
C ILE A 229 2.64 0.97 -0.98
N PHE A 230 1.96 0.00 -1.58
CA PHE A 230 1.68 -0.08 -3.01
C PHE A 230 0.21 0.25 -3.17
N MET A 231 -0.08 1.44 -3.69
CA MET A 231 -1.46 1.88 -3.88
C MET A 231 -1.73 2.24 -5.33
N THR A 232 -2.88 1.84 -5.88
CA THR A 232 -3.44 2.50 -7.08
C THR A 232 -4.51 3.50 -6.67
N HIS A 233 -4.89 4.30 -7.64
CA HIS A 233 -5.99 5.24 -7.53
C HIS A 233 -6.61 5.43 -8.91
N SER A 234 -7.78 6.08 -8.96
CA SER A 234 -8.47 6.37 -10.20
C SER A 234 -8.37 7.84 -10.61
N ASN A 235 -8.15 8.05 -11.91
CA ASN A 235 -8.25 9.35 -12.57
C ASN A 235 -9.64 9.60 -13.18
N TRP A 236 -10.56 8.65 -13.05
CA TRP A 236 -11.91 8.72 -13.61
C TRP A 236 -12.97 8.28 -12.60
N GLY A 237 -14.22 8.66 -12.86
CA GLY A 237 -15.36 8.22 -12.07
C GLY A 237 -15.68 6.74 -12.32
N GLY A 238 -16.44 6.15 -11.40
CA GLY A 238 -16.80 4.73 -11.40
C GLY A 238 -17.79 4.45 -10.28
N TRP A 239 -18.08 3.18 -10.04
CA TRP A 239 -18.94 2.79 -8.92
C TRP A 239 -18.38 3.31 -7.61
N HIS A 240 -19.11 4.22 -6.97
CA HIS A 240 -18.70 4.80 -5.69
C HIS A 240 -17.26 5.35 -5.67
N HIS A 241 -16.76 5.87 -6.81
CA HIS A 241 -15.52 6.65 -6.79
C HIS A 241 -15.83 8.02 -6.20
N VAL A 242 -15.50 8.21 -4.93
CA VAL A 242 -15.77 9.43 -4.16
C VAL A 242 -14.52 10.30 -3.97
N GLU A 243 -13.33 9.74 -4.19
CA GLU A 243 -12.06 10.48 -4.20
C GLU A 243 -11.25 10.19 -5.48
N VAL A 244 -11.55 10.92 -6.55
CA VAL A 244 -10.86 10.81 -7.85
C VAL A 244 -9.87 11.96 -8.01
N HIS A 245 -8.57 11.65 -8.02
CA HIS A 245 -7.50 12.65 -8.14
C HIS A 245 -6.30 12.08 -8.90
N ASN A 246 -5.39 12.96 -9.33
CA ASN A 246 -4.18 12.57 -10.03
C ASN A 246 -3.03 12.16 -9.09
N ASP A 247 -1.94 11.64 -9.68
CA ASP A 247 -0.72 11.22 -8.97
C ASP A 247 -0.21 12.31 -8.01
N ASP A 248 -0.14 13.57 -8.45
CA ASP A 248 0.39 14.69 -7.65
C ASP A 248 -0.39 14.89 -6.35
N TRP A 249 -1.72 14.83 -6.44
CA TRP A 249 -2.58 14.98 -5.27
C TRP A 249 -2.36 13.85 -4.28
N TRP A 250 -2.32 12.59 -4.76
CA TRP A 250 -2.11 11.43 -3.90
C TRP A 250 -0.71 11.42 -3.28
N ARG A 251 0.32 11.86 -4.01
CA ARG A 251 1.67 12.04 -3.47
C ARG A 251 1.67 13.01 -2.30
N VAL A 252 1.18 14.24 -2.50
CA VAL A 252 1.12 15.25 -1.43
C VAL A 252 0.29 14.74 -0.25
N ARG A 253 -0.83 14.06 -0.52
CA ARG A 253 -1.71 13.52 0.50
C ARG A 253 -1.00 12.47 1.36
N MET A 254 -0.35 11.48 0.75
CA MET A 254 0.39 10.42 1.44
C MET A 254 1.63 10.95 2.17
N GLU A 255 2.36 11.90 1.56
CA GLU A 255 3.52 12.53 2.19
C GLU A 255 3.14 13.37 3.41
N SER A 256 1.98 14.04 3.38
CA SER A 256 1.44 14.75 4.56
C SER A 256 1.14 13.83 5.74
N MET A 257 1.02 12.52 5.50
CA MET A 257 0.82 11.48 6.53
C MET A 257 2.13 10.82 6.98
N GLY A 258 3.29 11.32 6.52
CA GLY A 258 4.61 10.84 6.93
C GLY A 258 5.19 9.69 6.10
N PHE A 259 4.52 9.31 5.01
CA PHE A 259 5.05 8.32 4.07
C PHE A 259 5.97 8.99 3.04
N VAL A 260 7.00 8.30 2.59
CA VAL A 260 7.99 8.84 1.65
C VAL A 260 7.73 8.27 0.26
N TYR A 261 7.42 9.12 -0.71
CA TYR A 261 7.23 8.68 -2.09
C TYR A 261 8.53 8.14 -2.70
N SER A 262 8.46 7.02 -3.42
CA SER A 262 9.58 6.45 -4.16
C SER A 262 9.30 6.45 -5.66
N GLU A 263 9.88 7.43 -6.37
CA GLU A 263 9.81 7.51 -7.84
C GLU A 263 10.45 6.27 -8.49
N TYR A 264 11.57 5.81 -7.94
CA TYR A 264 12.29 4.63 -8.43
C TYR A 264 11.42 3.38 -8.37
N LEU A 265 10.86 3.05 -7.19
CA LEU A 265 10.02 1.87 -7.03
C LEU A 265 8.73 2.03 -7.83
N THR A 266 8.11 3.20 -7.83
CA THR A 266 6.90 3.45 -8.64
C THR A 266 7.14 3.14 -10.12
N SER A 267 8.22 3.68 -10.69
CA SER A 267 8.57 3.48 -12.10
C SER A 267 8.93 2.02 -12.41
N GLU A 268 9.63 1.35 -11.49
CA GLU A 268 9.99 -0.05 -11.63
C GLU A 268 8.74 -0.95 -11.62
N MET A 269 7.87 -0.78 -10.63
CA MET A 269 6.69 -1.62 -10.44
C MET A 269 5.68 -1.43 -11.57
N ARG A 270 5.44 -0.19 -12.01
CA ARG A 270 4.61 0.07 -13.21
C ARG A 270 5.15 -0.65 -14.44
N ARG A 271 6.47 -0.66 -14.65
CA ARG A 271 7.09 -1.36 -15.79
C ARG A 271 6.92 -2.87 -15.70
N LYS A 272 7.03 -3.46 -14.50
CA LYS A 272 6.80 -4.89 -14.29
C LYS A 272 5.34 -5.28 -14.52
N ALA A 273 4.40 -4.46 -14.06
CA ALA A 273 2.98 -4.65 -14.36
C ALA A 273 2.70 -4.58 -15.87
N GLN A 274 3.30 -3.63 -16.58
CA GLN A 274 3.07 -3.45 -18.02
C GLN A 274 3.45 -4.68 -18.85
N SER A 275 4.42 -5.48 -18.40
CA SER A 275 4.80 -6.75 -19.04
C SER A 275 3.67 -7.76 -19.11
N ASP A 276 2.67 -7.68 -18.22
CA ASP A 276 1.52 -8.59 -18.22
C ASP A 276 0.39 -8.14 -19.18
N SER A 277 0.48 -6.95 -19.78
CA SER A 277 -0.60 -6.31 -20.56
C SER A 277 -1.18 -7.13 -21.72
N SER A 278 -0.39 -8.06 -22.28
CA SER A 278 -0.79 -8.93 -23.38
C SER A 278 -1.25 -10.33 -22.95
N ARG A 279 -1.40 -10.59 -21.65
CA ARG A 279 -1.82 -11.90 -21.16
C ARG A 279 -3.29 -12.18 -21.46
N THR A 280 -3.57 -13.45 -21.75
CA THR A 280 -4.90 -13.97 -22.15
C THR A 280 -5.16 -15.36 -21.54
N ASP A 281 -4.42 -15.71 -20.48
CA ASP A 281 -4.27 -17.07 -19.97
C ASP A 281 -4.57 -17.20 -18.46
N LEU A 282 -5.09 -16.14 -17.84
CA LEU A 282 -5.36 -16.09 -16.40
C LEU A 282 -6.57 -16.94 -15.97
N VAL A 283 -7.68 -16.81 -16.70
CA VAL A 283 -8.94 -17.53 -16.44
C VAL A 283 -9.43 -18.19 -17.72
N GLU A 284 -10.30 -19.19 -17.61
CA GLU A 284 -10.78 -19.94 -18.78
C GLU A 284 -11.58 -19.05 -19.75
N ASP A 285 -12.36 -18.10 -19.23
CA ASP A 285 -13.12 -17.14 -20.03
C ASP A 285 -12.24 -16.27 -20.94
N MET A 286 -10.97 -16.03 -20.58
CA MET A 286 -10.05 -15.32 -21.47
C MET A 286 -9.71 -16.11 -22.74
N LYS A 287 -9.77 -17.44 -22.68
CA LYS A 287 -9.45 -18.31 -23.82
C LYS A 287 -10.63 -18.44 -24.78
N THR A 288 -11.86 -18.28 -24.28
CA THR A 288 -13.09 -18.56 -25.03
C THR A 288 -13.71 -17.32 -25.68
N GLN A 289 -13.45 -16.12 -25.15
CA GLN A 289 -14.11 -14.88 -25.64
C GLN A 289 -13.52 -14.29 -26.93
N ASN A 290 -12.51 -14.91 -27.57
CA ASN A 290 -11.87 -14.44 -28.81
C ASN A 290 -11.42 -12.95 -28.79
N LYS A 291 -11.12 -12.39 -27.61
CA LYS A 291 -10.55 -11.05 -27.49
C LYS A 291 -9.03 -11.12 -27.60
N THR A 292 -8.43 -10.11 -28.24
CA THR A 292 -6.97 -10.01 -28.40
C THR A 292 -6.28 -9.29 -27.25
N THR A 293 -7.05 -8.63 -26.36
CA THR A 293 -6.52 -7.96 -25.17
C THR A 293 -7.57 -7.91 -24.06
N TYR A 294 -7.09 -7.96 -22.81
CA TYR A 294 -7.86 -7.80 -21.58
C TYR A 294 -7.31 -6.68 -20.69
N TYR A 295 -6.36 -5.89 -21.20
CA TYR A 295 -5.68 -4.82 -20.44
C TYR A 295 -5.17 -5.27 -19.08
N VAL A 296 -4.63 -6.50 -19.01
CA VAL A 296 -4.14 -7.09 -17.76
C VAL A 296 -3.15 -6.13 -17.09
N ALA A 297 -3.27 -6.00 -15.77
CA ALA A 297 -2.49 -5.10 -14.93
C ALA A 297 -2.65 -3.59 -15.21
N GLN A 298 -3.67 -3.15 -15.98
CA GLN A 298 -3.84 -1.73 -16.32
C GLN A 298 -3.94 -0.78 -15.14
N HIS A 299 -4.69 -1.13 -14.09
CA HIS A 299 -4.74 -0.30 -12.88
C HIS A 299 -3.32 -0.13 -12.29
N LEU A 300 -2.53 -1.18 -12.33
CA LEU A 300 -1.18 -1.19 -11.76
C LEU A 300 -0.20 -0.36 -12.59
N TRP A 301 -0.08 -0.56 -13.91
CA TRP A 301 0.92 0.17 -14.69
C TRP A 301 0.52 1.62 -15.01
N SER A 302 -0.76 1.99 -14.85
CA SER A 302 -1.22 3.36 -15.14
C SER A 302 -1.26 4.27 -13.91
N SER A 303 -1.58 3.76 -12.72
CA SER A 303 -1.81 4.61 -11.54
C SER A 303 -1.11 4.18 -10.25
N MET A 304 -0.38 3.06 -10.23
CA MET A 304 0.32 2.63 -9.01
C MET A 304 1.31 3.68 -8.51
N LEU A 305 1.32 3.94 -7.20
CA LEU A 305 2.30 4.73 -6.49
C LEU A 305 2.89 3.87 -5.36
N VAL A 306 4.20 3.99 -5.15
CA VAL A 306 4.91 3.28 -4.10
C VAL A 306 5.45 4.26 -3.08
N PHE A 307 5.11 4.03 -1.80
CA PHE A 307 5.59 4.81 -0.67
C PHE A 307 6.34 3.92 0.33
N ILE A 308 7.22 4.54 1.09
CA ILE A 308 8.01 3.91 2.17
C ILE A 308 7.54 4.51 3.48
N ASN A 309 7.24 3.66 4.45
CA ASN A 309 7.02 4.05 5.83
C ASN A 309 8.34 3.83 6.61
N PRO A 310 9.14 4.88 6.84
CA PRO A 310 10.44 4.72 7.49
C PRO A 310 10.33 4.14 8.90
N MET A 311 9.21 4.35 9.60
CA MET A 311 9.02 3.85 10.97
C MET A 311 8.89 2.33 11.05
N VAL A 312 8.37 1.69 10.00
CA VAL A 312 8.24 0.23 9.94
C VAL A 312 9.43 -0.37 9.21
N ALA A 313 9.88 0.25 8.11
CA ALA A 313 11.02 -0.24 7.33
C ALA A 313 12.33 -0.28 8.15
N SER A 314 12.48 0.55 9.19
CA SER A 314 13.65 0.53 10.06
C SER A 314 13.60 -0.50 11.19
N LEU A 315 12.50 -1.26 11.34
CA LEU A 315 12.39 -2.24 12.43
C LEU A 315 13.19 -3.52 12.11
N PRO A 316 13.80 -4.17 13.11
CA PRO A 316 14.64 -5.36 12.89
C PRO A 316 13.97 -6.49 12.12
N GLN A 317 12.67 -6.72 12.33
CA GLN A 317 11.91 -7.76 11.63
C GLN A 317 11.66 -7.48 10.13
N HIS A 318 12.00 -6.29 9.64
CA HIS A 318 11.93 -5.89 8.23
C HIS A 318 13.31 -5.67 7.60
N ALA A 319 14.40 -5.99 8.33
CA ALA A 319 15.76 -5.78 7.87
C ALA A 319 16.18 -6.70 6.69
N HIS A 320 15.36 -7.70 6.35
CA HIS A 320 15.52 -8.55 5.17
C HIS A 320 15.07 -7.91 3.86
N LEU A 321 14.36 -6.77 3.92
CA LEU A 321 13.86 -6.10 2.73
C LEU A 321 14.99 -5.51 1.89
N MET A 322 14.69 -5.24 0.62
CA MET A 322 15.69 -4.86 -0.40
C MET A 322 16.71 -5.97 -0.61
N ALA A 323 16.21 -7.16 -0.93
CA ALA A 323 16.95 -8.43 -0.95
C ALA A 323 18.02 -8.57 -2.06
N GLU A 324 18.27 -7.53 -2.86
CA GLU A 324 19.34 -7.56 -3.86
C GLU A 324 20.70 -7.77 -3.19
N HIS A 325 21.42 -8.81 -3.59
CA HIS A 325 22.76 -9.06 -3.07
C HIS A 325 23.75 -8.00 -3.57
N GLY A 326 24.64 -7.59 -2.66
CA GLY A 326 25.79 -6.76 -2.99
C GLY A 326 27.03 -7.28 -2.27
N CYS A 327 28.07 -7.62 -3.02
CA CYS A 327 29.34 -8.08 -2.45
C CYS A 327 30.54 -7.38 -3.07
N TYR A 328 31.61 -7.24 -2.27
CA TYR A 328 32.86 -6.60 -2.69
C TYR A 328 33.50 -7.33 -3.88
N GLY A 329 34.08 -6.55 -4.81
CA GLY A 329 34.88 -7.08 -5.92
C GLY A 329 34.10 -7.69 -7.08
N HIS A 330 32.76 -7.62 -7.07
CA HIS A 330 31.90 -8.21 -8.09
C HIS A 330 30.81 -7.25 -8.61
N GLU A 331 30.17 -7.63 -9.72
CA GLU A 331 28.98 -6.97 -10.24
C GLU A 331 27.79 -7.12 -9.27
N LYS A 332 26.74 -6.31 -9.47
CA LYS A 332 25.49 -6.37 -8.69
C LYS A 332 24.93 -7.81 -8.66
N GLY A 333 24.37 -8.23 -7.52
CA GLY A 333 23.70 -9.53 -7.38
C GLY A 333 24.56 -10.70 -6.91
N VAL A 334 25.82 -10.48 -6.52
CA VAL A 334 26.68 -11.55 -5.97
C VAL A 334 26.53 -11.66 -4.46
N GLU A 335 26.28 -12.88 -3.97
CA GLU A 335 26.19 -13.21 -2.55
C GLU A 335 27.57 -13.22 -1.87
N CYS A 336 27.69 -12.57 -0.71
CA CYS A 336 28.88 -12.62 0.14
C CYS A 336 28.93 -13.91 0.96
N GLY A 337 30.14 -14.33 1.37
CA GLY A 337 30.34 -15.44 2.29
C GLY A 337 29.97 -16.81 1.73
N LYS A 338 29.78 -16.92 0.41
CA LYS A 338 29.51 -18.18 -0.25
C LYS A 338 30.78 -19.01 -0.34
N GLU A 339 30.74 -20.25 0.15
CA GLU A 339 31.91 -21.14 0.07
C GLU A 339 32.38 -21.33 -1.37
N GLY A 340 33.70 -21.33 -1.56
CA GLY A 340 34.33 -21.51 -2.86
C GLY A 340 34.34 -20.25 -3.76
N THR A 341 33.92 -19.08 -3.26
CA THR A 341 34.07 -17.81 -3.97
C THR A 341 35.24 -16.97 -3.41
N LEU A 342 35.63 -15.93 -4.14
CA LEU A 342 36.61 -14.93 -3.69
C LEU A 342 36.13 -14.11 -2.47
N THR A 343 34.86 -14.25 -2.11
CA THR A 343 34.19 -13.53 -1.02
C THR A 343 33.80 -14.46 0.13
N ALA A 344 34.34 -15.68 0.16
CA ALA A 344 34.02 -16.71 1.14
C ALA A 344 34.39 -16.33 2.58
N ASP A 345 35.36 -15.43 2.77
CA ASP A 345 35.78 -14.88 4.05
C ASP A 345 34.87 -13.73 4.56
N LEU A 346 33.96 -13.24 3.71
CA LEU A 346 33.01 -12.20 4.07
C LEU A 346 31.77 -12.77 4.75
N SER A 347 31.00 -11.90 5.42
CA SER A 347 29.79 -12.31 6.12
C SER A 347 28.66 -12.66 5.15
N ALA A 348 28.20 -13.91 5.18
CA ALA A 348 27.00 -14.33 4.47
C ALA A 348 25.74 -13.73 5.08
N LEU A 349 24.72 -13.48 4.24
CA LEU A 349 23.40 -13.16 4.74
C LEU A 349 22.78 -14.39 5.40
N PRO A 350 22.04 -14.22 6.51
CA PRO A 350 21.30 -15.34 7.09
C PRO A 350 20.22 -15.81 6.11
N ASP A 351 19.87 -17.10 6.14
CA ASP A 351 18.86 -17.65 5.23
C ASP A 351 17.49 -16.98 5.41
N SER A 352 17.20 -16.47 6.61
CA SER A 352 16.00 -15.68 6.89
C SER A 352 15.95 -14.35 6.13
N TYR A 353 17.05 -13.89 5.52
CA TYR A 353 17.07 -12.68 4.69
C TYR A 353 16.90 -13.00 3.20
N LYS A 354 17.04 -14.26 2.81
CA LYS A 354 16.89 -14.67 1.41
C LYS A 354 15.41 -14.59 1.00
N PRO A 355 15.14 -14.19 -0.25
CA PRO A 355 13.78 -14.15 -0.78
C PRO A 355 13.20 -15.56 -0.87
N ILE A 356 11.87 -15.65 -0.85
CA ILE A 356 11.15 -16.91 -1.05
C ILE A 356 11.48 -17.45 -2.45
N GLN A 357 11.81 -18.74 -2.53
CA GLN A 357 12.10 -19.40 -3.79
C GLN A 357 10.78 -19.72 -4.51
N LEU A 358 10.48 -18.96 -5.56
CA LEU A 358 9.27 -19.12 -6.36
C LEU A 358 9.41 -20.32 -7.30
N THR A 359 8.34 -21.10 -7.46
CA THR A 359 8.32 -22.29 -8.31
C THR A 359 7.11 -22.29 -9.24
N GLU A 360 7.21 -22.97 -10.39
CA GLU A 360 6.09 -23.11 -11.34
C GLU A 360 4.88 -23.79 -10.69
N ALA A 361 5.10 -24.71 -9.75
CA ALA A 361 4.03 -25.36 -9.01
C ALA A 361 3.18 -24.38 -8.18
N MET A 362 3.76 -23.28 -7.69
CA MET A 362 3.02 -22.22 -6.99
C MET A 362 2.12 -21.44 -7.95
N ASP A 363 2.60 -21.15 -9.17
CA ASP A 363 1.80 -20.51 -10.21
C ASP A 363 0.63 -21.41 -10.62
N GLU A 364 0.88 -22.70 -10.86
CA GLU A 364 -0.16 -23.67 -11.19
C GLU A 364 -1.20 -23.82 -10.07
N ALA A 365 -0.76 -23.80 -8.81
CA ALA A 365 -1.65 -23.87 -7.65
C ALA A 365 -2.59 -22.65 -7.62
N TRP A 366 -2.06 -21.44 -7.85
CA TRP A 366 -2.87 -20.24 -7.90
C TRP A 366 -3.81 -20.20 -9.11
N LEU A 367 -3.32 -20.56 -10.30
CA LEU A 367 -4.14 -20.59 -11.51
C LEU A 367 -5.36 -21.51 -11.34
N LYS A 368 -5.21 -22.64 -10.62
CA LYS A 368 -6.35 -23.51 -10.27
C LYS A 368 -7.39 -22.84 -9.38
N VAL A 369 -6.98 -21.92 -8.49
CA VAL A 369 -7.91 -21.17 -7.62
C VAL A 369 -8.77 -20.20 -8.43
N ILE A 370 -8.18 -19.53 -9.42
CA ILE A 370 -8.87 -18.49 -10.19
C ILE A 370 -9.48 -18.97 -11.52
N LYS A 371 -9.13 -20.17 -11.98
CA LYS A 371 -9.40 -20.68 -13.34
C LYS A 371 -10.85 -20.46 -13.79
N ASP A 372 -11.79 -20.79 -12.91
CA ASP A 372 -13.21 -20.85 -13.23
C ASP A 372 -13.97 -19.56 -12.86
N LEU A 373 -13.24 -18.48 -12.54
CA LEU A 373 -13.86 -17.19 -12.27
C LEU A 373 -14.33 -16.53 -13.58
N PRO A 374 -15.59 -16.06 -13.63
CA PRO A 374 -16.10 -15.37 -14.80
C PRO A 374 -15.48 -13.97 -14.93
N LEU A 375 -15.26 -13.55 -16.17
CA LEU A 375 -14.76 -12.21 -16.53
C LEU A 375 -15.81 -11.11 -16.37
#